data_AF-A0A524HA33-F1
#
_entry.id   AF-A0A524HA33-F1
#
_cell.length_a   1.000
_cell.length_b   1.000
_cell.length_c   1.000
_cell.angle_alpha   90.00
_cell.angle_beta   90.00
_cell.angle_gamma   90.00
#
_symmetry.space_group_name_H-M   'P 1'
#
loop_
_entity.id
_entity.type
_entity.pdbx_description
1 polymer ?
#
loop_
_entity_poly.entity_id
_entity_poly.type
_entity_poly.pdbx_seq_one_letter_code
_entity_poly.pdbx_strand_id
1 'polypeptide(L)'
;MNGFKTLLSKEWREQIRTFRLLIVAGIFLFFGLTTPVMIKYLPEIIKLAGEELGGLVIPPPTALQALSEYSVTALQMGLLVAILVTMGAIASERSRGTAVMTLSKPVSTGAFVTAKLVAISFSFIIGLVLGGIGAYGYTW
;
A
#
# COMPACT_ATOMS: atom_id res chain seq x y z
N MET A 1 -21.11 -13.72 21.71
CA MET A 1 -19.94 -13.81 20.78
C MET A 1 -20.04 -12.83 19.58
N ASN A 2 -20.33 -11.53 19.80
CA ASN A 2 -20.45 -10.55 18.69
C ASN A 2 -19.61 -9.27 18.85
N GLY A 3 -18.81 -9.14 19.91
CA GLY A 3 -18.01 -7.92 20.14
C GLY A 3 -16.97 -7.66 19.06
N PHE A 4 -16.28 -8.72 18.59
CA PHE A 4 -15.21 -8.62 17.59
C PHE A 4 -15.71 -8.14 16.22
N LYS A 5 -16.83 -8.70 15.72
CA LYS A 5 -17.41 -8.28 14.42
C LYS A 5 -17.83 -6.81 14.43
N THR A 6 -18.48 -6.36 15.50
CA THR A 6 -18.89 -4.96 15.64
C THR A 6 -17.69 -4.02 15.69
N LEU A 7 -16.62 -4.43 16.37
CA LEU A 7 -15.38 -3.67 16.46
C LEU A 7 -14.69 -3.58 15.08
N LEU A 8 -14.63 -4.69 14.35
CA LEU A 8 -14.09 -4.76 12.99
C LEU A 8 -14.87 -3.86 12.02
N SER A 9 -16.20 -3.90 12.05
CA SER A 9 -17.05 -3.03 11.21
C SER A 9 -16.89 -1.54 11.54
N LYS A 10 -16.63 -1.21 12.82
CA LYS A 10 -16.32 0.16 13.24
C LYS A 10 -14.98 0.61 12.64
N GLU A 11 -13.92 -0.18 12.80
CA GLU A 11 -12.59 0.11 12.23
C GLU A 11 -12.64 0.25 10.70
N TRP A 12 -13.36 -0.63 10.01
CA TRP A 12 -13.53 -0.54 8.56
C TRP A 12 -14.19 0.76 8.11
N ARG A 13 -15.25 1.19 8.79
CA ARG A 13 -15.91 2.48 8.51
C ARG A 13 -15.00 3.66 8.81
N GLU A 14 -14.17 3.57 9.84
CA GLU A 14 -13.23 4.62 10.22
C GLU A 14 -12.09 4.75 9.20
N GLN A 15 -11.59 3.64 8.67
CA GLN A 15 -10.61 3.62 7.58
C GLN A 15 -11.13 4.30 6.32
N ILE A 16 -12.39 4.03 5.95
CA ILE A 16 -13.04 4.66 4.79
C ILE A 16 -13.29 6.16 5.03
N ARG A 17 -13.85 6.53 6.19
CA ARG A 17 -14.15 7.95 6.51
C ARG A 17 -12.91 8.81 6.72
N THR A 18 -11.80 8.21 7.13
CA THR A 18 -10.52 8.93 7.27
C THR A 18 -9.74 8.97 5.96
N PHE A 19 -10.31 8.50 4.84
CA PHE A 19 -9.65 8.44 3.53
C PHE A 19 -8.34 7.62 3.52
N ARG A 20 -8.02 6.87 4.58
CA ARG A 20 -6.77 6.10 4.67
C ARG A 20 -6.73 4.98 3.65
N LEU A 21 -7.87 4.31 3.44
CA LEU A 21 -7.99 3.30 2.39
C LEU A 21 -7.73 3.90 1.01
N LEU A 22 -8.23 5.11 0.74
CA LEU A 22 -8.02 5.81 -0.53
C LEU A 22 -6.56 6.24 -0.70
N ILE A 23 -5.90 6.67 0.37
CA ILE A 23 -4.46 6.99 0.35
C ILE A 23 -3.64 5.74 0.03
N VAL A 24 -3.89 4.63 0.73
CA VAL A 24 -3.19 3.36 0.46
C VAL A 24 -3.42 2.90 -0.98
N ALA A 25 -4.69 2.82 -1.41
CA ALA A 25 -5.03 2.41 -2.76
C ALA A 25 -4.40 3.33 -3.83
N GLY A 26 -4.43 4.65 -3.60
CA GLY A 26 -3.87 5.64 -4.51
C GLY A 26 -2.35 5.51 -4.64
N ILE A 27 -1.63 5.29 -3.54
CA ILE A 27 -0.18 5.09 -3.56
C ILE A 27 0.18 3.81 -4.36
N PHE A 28 -0.48 2.70 -4.06
CA PHE A 28 -0.21 1.44 -4.77
C PHE A 28 -0.58 1.50 -6.26
N LEU A 29 -1.67 2.18 -6.62
CA LEU A 29 -2.02 2.44 -8.03
C LEU A 29 -1.00 3.33 -8.73
N PHE A 30 -0.61 4.43 -8.09
CA PHE A 30 0.37 5.36 -8.64
C PHE A 30 1.69 4.66 -8.93
N PHE A 31 2.22 3.90 -7.96
CA PHE A 31 3.44 3.14 -8.18
C PHE A 31 3.26 2.01 -9.18
N GLY A 32 2.11 1.31 -9.18
CA GLY A 32 1.81 0.24 -10.14
C GLY A 32 1.72 0.68 -11.59
N LEU A 33 1.29 1.92 -11.84
CA LEU A 33 1.30 2.49 -13.19
C LEU A 33 2.67 3.09 -13.55
N THR A 34 3.36 3.69 -12.58
CA THR A 34 4.62 4.39 -12.83
C THR A 34 5.79 3.44 -13.07
N THR A 35 5.84 2.28 -12.41
CA THR A 35 6.96 1.32 -12.58
C THR A 35 7.07 0.77 -14.01
N PRO A 36 5.98 0.27 -14.65
CA PRO A 36 6.02 -0.17 -16.04
C PRO A 36 6.41 0.93 -17.01
N VAL A 37 5.88 2.15 -16.81
CA VAL A 37 6.23 3.34 -17.60
C VAL A 37 7.73 3.62 -17.49
N MET A 38 8.28 3.63 -16.28
CA MET A 38 9.69 3.91 -16.03
C MET A 38 10.59 2.91 -16.73
N ILE A 39 10.29 1.61 -16.65
CA ILE A 39 11.08 0.55 -17.28
C ILE A 39 11.08 0.67 -18.81
N LYS A 40 9.97 1.11 -19.40
CA LYS A 40 9.88 1.35 -20.85
C LYS A 40 10.80 2.48 -21.30
N TYR A 41 10.91 3.55 -20.52
CA TYR A 41 11.72 4.72 -20.84
C TYR A 41 13.17 4.65 -20.33
N LEU A 42 13.47 3.73 -19.42
CA LEU A 42 14.82 3.49 -18.88
C LEU A 42 15.90 3.33 -19.96
N PRO A 43 15.72 2.52 -21.04
CA PRO A 43 16.73 2.42 -22.10
C PRO A 43 16.89 3.72 -22.91
N GLU A 44 15.83 4.51 -23.10
CA GLU A 44 15.93 5.82 -23.77
C GLU A 44 16.68 6.85 -22.92
N ILE A 45 16.41 6.88 -21.61
CA ILE A 45 17.11 7.76 -20.66
C ILE A 45 18.61 7.43 -20.65
N ILE A 46 18.96 6.14 -20.64
CA ILE A 46 20.36 5.71 -20.67
C ILE A 46 21.04 6.07 -22.00
N LYS A 47 20.35 5.92 -23.14
CA LYS A 47 20.87 6.36 -24.44
C LYS A 47 21.11 7.87 -24.51
N LEU A 48 20.23 8.67 -23.90
CA LEU A 48 20.38 10.14 -23.83
C LEU A 48 21.47 10.57 -22.84
N ALA A 49 21.75 9.77 -21.81
CA ALA A 49 22.75 10.06 -20.79
C ALA A 49 24.21 9.82 -21.25
N GLY A 50 24.43 9.18 -22.41
CA GLY A 50 25.70 9.19 -23.12
C GLY A 50 26.30 7.82 -23.43
N GLU A 51 27.00 7.76 -24.56
CA GLU A 51 27.80 6.63 -25.09
C GLU A 51 28.94 6.15 -24.16
N GLU A 52 29.22 6.87 -23.06
CA GLU A 52 30.29 6.54 -22.10
C GLU A 52 29.98 5.32 -21.22
N LEU A 53 28.71 4.87 -21.15
CA LEU A 53 28.34 3.58 -20.55
C LEU A 53 28.55 2.46 -21.58
N GLY A 54 29.80 2.26 -21.95
CA GLY A 54 30.23 1.41 -23.06
C GLY A 54 29.52 0.06 -23.15
N GLY A 55 28.96 -0.23 -24.33
CA GLY A 55 28.67 -1.59 -24.79
C GLY A 55 27.57 -2.37 -24.05
N LEU A 56 26.83 -1.77 -23.11
CA LEU A 56 25.69 -2.43 -22.49
C LEU A 56 24.52 -2.46 -23.46
N VAL A 57 24.41 -3.55 -24.22
CA VAL A 57 23.22 -3.91 -24.98
C VAL A 57 22.12 -4.22 -23.97
N ILE A 58 21.38 -3.19 -23.56
CA ILE A 58 20.23 -3.34 -22.67
C ILE A 58 19.16 -4.11 -23.46
N PRO A 59 18.79 -5.33 -23.04
CA PRO A 59 17.75 -6.09 -23.71
C PRO A 59 16.41 -5.33 -23.65
N PRO A 60 15.51 -5.58 -24.61
CA PRO A 60 14.21 -4.91 -24.62
C PRO A 60 13.47 -5.18 -23.30
N PRO A 61 12.88 -4.13 -22.69
CA PRO A 61 12.17 -4.28 -21.43
C PRO A 61 11.08 -5.34 -21.57
N THR A 62 11.21 -6.43 -20.82
CA THR A 62 10.28 -7.55 -20.87
C THR A 62 9.18 -7.34 -19.84
N ALA A 63 7.94 -7.71 -20.16
CA ALA A 63 6.79 -7.68 -19.25
C ALA A 63 7.10 -8.29 -17.86
N LEU A 64 7.88 -9.36 -17.84
CA LEU A 64 8.30 -10.07 -16.64
C LEU A 64 9.24 -9.23 -15.75
N GLN A 65 10.08 -8.39 -16.36
CA GLN A 65 10.96 -7.46 -15.65
C GLN A 65 10.17 -6.29 -15.04
N ALA A 66 9.14 -5.80 -15.73
CA ALA A 66 8.24 -4.80 -15.18
C ALA A 66 7.50 -5.31 -13.94
N LEU A 67 7.05 -6.58 -13.98
CA LEU A 67 6.37 -7.21 -12.85
C LEU A 67 7.30 -7.47 -11.65
N SER A 68 8.55 -7.88 -11.90
CA SER A 68 9.53 -8.09 -10.84
C SER A 68 9.92 -6.77 -10.15
N GLU A 69 10.15 -5.72 -10.93
CA GLU A 69 10.51 -4.40 -10.39
C GLU A 69 9.34 -3.75 -9.65
N TYR A 70 8.12 -3.92 -10.17
CA TYR A 70 6.91 -3.53 -9.45
C TYR A 70 6.83 -4.23 -8.10
N SER A 71 7.12 -5.54 -8.03
CA SER A 71 7.05 -6.30 -6.77
C SER A 71 8.03 -5.76 -5.72
N VAL A 72 9.25 -5.41 -6.12
CA VAL A 72 10.26 -4.80 -5.23
C VAL A 72 9.80 -3.42 -4.76
N THR A 73 9.33 -2.58 -5.70
CA THR A 73 8.83 -1.23 -5.39
C THR A 73 7.59 -1.27 -4.50
N ALA A 74 6.68 -2.20 -4.75
CA ALA A 74 5.46 -2.41 -3.97
C ALA A 74 5.77 -2.88 -2.55
N LEU A 75 6.80 -3.71 -2.35
CA LEU A 75 7.25 -4.11 -1.01
C LEU A 75 7.87 -2.93 -0.26
N GLN A 76 8.77 -2.16 -0.90
CA GLN A 76 9.44 -1.03 -0.27
C GLN A 76 8.46 0.09 0.09
N MET A 77 7.67 0.54 -0.88
CA MET A 77 6.66 1.58 -0.67
C MET A 77 5.54 1.08 0.23
N GLY A 78 5.15 -0.18 0.08
CA GLY A 78 4.19 -0.81 0.95
C GLY A 78 4.62 -0.73 2.41
N LEU A 79 5.84 -1.15 2.74
CA LEU A 79 6.31 -1.12 4.13
C LEU A 79 6.23 0.29 4.73
N LEU A 80 6.61 1.32 3.97
CA LEU A 80 6.49 2.71 4.38
C LEU A 80 5.04 3.12 4.62
N VAL A 81 4.13 2.79 3.69
CA VAL A 81 2.69 3.07 3.84
C VAL A 81 2.11 2.35 5.06
N ALA A 82 2.51 1.11 5.32
CA ALA A 82 2.06 0.34 6.48
C ALA A 82 2.47 1.04 7.79
N ILE A 83 3.72 1.51 7.88
CA ILE A 83 4.21 2.27 9.04
C ILE A 83 3.44 3.59 9.20
N LEU A 84 3.26 4.36 8.12
CA LEU A 84 2.57 5.65 8.18
C LEU A 84 1.08 5.50 8.56
N VAL A 85 0.39 4.51 8.01
CA VAL A 85 -1.04 4.25 8.29
C VAL A 85 -1.23 3.74 9.71
N THR A 86 -0.35 2.86 10.19
CA THR A 86 -0.40 2.37 11.59
C THR A 86 -0.11 3.50 12.58
N MET A 87 0.92 4.31 12.33
CA MET A 87 1.23 5.49 13.13
C MET A 87 0.06 6.48 13.13
N GLY A 88 -0.51 6.79 11.96
CA GLY A 88 -1.67 7.67 11.82
C GLY A 88 -2.90 7.14 12.56
N ALA A 89 -3.11 5.81 12.58
CA ALA A 89 -4.19 5.20 13.34
C ALA A 89 -4.05 5.41 14.84
N ILE A 90 -2.87 5.13 15.38
CA ILE A 90 -2.58 5.26 16.81
C ILE A 90 -2.58 6.74 17.24
N ALA A 91 -1.96 7.61 16.45
CA ALA A 91 -1.91 9.06 16.72
C ALA A 91 -3.31 9.70 16.69
N SER A 92 -4.18 9.30 15.75
CA SER A 92 -5.54 9.82 15.64
C SER A 92 -6.42 9.46 16.84
N GLU A 93 -6.25 8.26 17.41
CA GLU A 93 -6.97 7.85 18.61
C GLU A 93 -6.44 8.51 19.86
N ARG A 94 -5.12 8.74 19.92
CA ARG A 94 -4.48 9.46 21.02
C ARG A 94 -4.91 10.92 21.06
N SER A 95 -5.02 11.59 19.92
CA SER A 95 -5.42 13.02 19.86
C SER A 95 -6.91 13.24 20.08
N ARG A 96 -7.77 12.28 19.71
CA ARG A 96 -9.23 12.39 19.86
C ARG A 96 -9.79 11.87 21.19
N GLY A 97 -8.95 11.34 22.09
CA GLY A 97 -9.39 10.81 23.39
C GLY A 97 -10.31 9.57 23.32
N THR A 98 -10.52 9.02 22.12
CA THR A 98 -11.49 7.95 21.84
C THR A 98 -11.02 6.58 22.34
N ALA A 99 -9.73 6.44 22.64
CA ALA A 99 -9.17 5.27 23.30
C ALA A 99 -9.82 5.02 24.68
N VAL A 100 -10.10 6.08 25.45
CA VAL A 100 -10.67 5.99 26.80
C VAL A 100 -12.12 5.53 26.78
N MET A 101 -12.92 5.96 25.79
CA MET A 101 -14.31 5.51 25.60
C MET A 101 -14.44 4.08 25.07
N THR A 102 -13.39 3.55 24.43
CA THR A 102 -13.41 2.20 23.88
C THR A 102 -12.92 1.17 24.90
N LEU A 103 -11.95 1.54 25.75
CA LEU A 103 -11.44 0.73 26.86
C LEU A 103 -12.32 0.73 28.12
N SER A 104 -13.31 1.62 28.22
CA SER A 104 -14.29 1.63 29.33
C SER A 104 -15.37 0.55 29.18
N LYS A 105 -15.42 -0.17 28.06
CA LYS A 105 -16.28 -1.34 27.84
C LYS A 105 -15.49 -2.63 28.10
N PRO A 106 -16.12 -3.72 28.58
CA PRO A 106 -15.45 -4.98 28.89
C PRO A 106 -15.08 -5.70 27.60
N VAL A 107 -14.04 -5.22 26.93
CA VAL A 107 -13.52 -5.77 25.68
C VAL A 107 -12.06 -6.12 25.92
N SER A 108 -11.70 -7.38 25.68
CA SER A 108 -10.31 -7.83 25.84
C SER A 108 -9.38 -7.01 24.94
N THR A 109 -8.29 -6.50 25.50
CA THR A 109 -7.23 -5.74 24.79
C THR A 109 -6.72 -6.48 23.54
N GLY A 110 -6.64 -7.81 23.58
CA GLY A 110 -6.27 -8.64 22.41
C GLY A 110 -7.26 -8.55 21.24
N ALA A 111 -8.58 -8.54 21.50
CA ALA A 111 -9.60 -8.40 20.46
C ALA A 111 -9.59 -7.00 19.81
N PHE A 112 -9.18 -5.98 20.56
CA PHE A 112 -9.06 -4.61 20.06
C PHE A 112 -7.88 -4.45 19.08
N VAL A 113 -6.71 -4.95 19.46
CA VAL A 113 -5.50 -4.88 18.61
C VAL A 113 -5.65 -5.75 17.36
N THR A 114 -6.17 -6.96 17.51
CA THR A 114 -6.35 -7.89 16.37
C THR A 114 -7.35 -7.36 15.34
N ALA A 115 -8.47 -6.75 15.75
CA ALA A 115 -9.42 -6.17 14.83
C ALA A 115 -8.81 -5.03 14.00
N LYS A 116 -7.97 -4.20 14.63
CA LYS A 116 -7.27 -3.09 13.96
C LYS A 116 -6.25 -3.59 12.95
N LEU A 117 -5.45 -4.60 13.33
CA LEU A 117 -4.50 -5.23 12.42
C LEU A 117 -5.20 -5.80 11.19
N VAL A 118 -6.28 -6.56 11.40
CA VAL A 118 -7.06 -7.14 10.28
C VAL A 118 -7.60 -6.07 9.34
N ALA A 119 -8.13 -4.96 9.87
CA ALA A 119 -8.65 -3.87 9.04
C ALA A 119 -7.56 -3.17 8.20
N ILE A 120 -6.37 -2.97 8.77
CA ILE A 120 -5.22 -2.38 8.07
C ILE A 120 -4.71 -3.35 7.00
N SER A 121 -4.53 -4.63 7.34
CA SER A 121 -4.10 -5.66 6.38
C SER A 121 -5.06 -5.77 5.20
N PHE A 122 -6.37 -5.69 5.44
CA PHE A 122 -7.36 -5.76 4.37
C PHE A 122 -7.29 -4.56 3.41
N SER A 123 -7.06 -3.36 3.95
CA SER A 123 -6.85 -2.15 3.13
C SER A 123 -5.60 -2.27 2.25
N PHE A 124 -4.58 -2.94 2.77
CA PHE A 124 -3.32 -3.18 2.10
C PHE A 124 -3.44 -4.20 0.96
N ILE A 125 -4.17 -5.28 1.19
CA ILE A 125 -4.49 -6.29 0.16
C ILE A 125 -5.25 -5.63 -1.00
N ILE A 126 -6.25 -4.79 -0.70
CA ILE A 126 -6.99 -4.06 -1.75
C ILE A 126 -6.05 -3.15 -2.55
N GLY A 127 -5.16 -2.42 -1.88
CA GLY A 127 -4.16 -1.58 -2.55
C GLY A 127 -3.24 -2.37 -3.47
N LEU A 128 -2.69 -3.49 -3.00
CA LEU A 128 -1.84 -4.39 -3.78
C LEU A 128 -2.57 -4.95 -5.01
N VAL A 129 -3.82 -5.39 -4.86
CA VAL A 129 -4.61 -5.91 -5.99
C VAL A 129 -4.88 -4.81 -7.02
N LEU A 130 -5.26 -3.61 -6.58
CA LEU A 130 -5.50 -2.48 -7.49
C LEU A 130 -4.22 -2.05 -8.23
N GLY A 131 -3.09 -1.98 -7.51
CA GLY A 131 -1.79 -1.67 -8.12
C GLY A 131 -1.33 -2.75 -9.10
N GLY A 132 -1.55 -4.03 -8.77
CA GLY A 132 -1.24 -5.15 -9.66
C GLY A 132 -2.09 -5.17 -10.92
N ILE A 133 -3.38 -4.83 -10.83
CA ILE A 133 -4.25 -4.64 -12.01
C ILE A 133 -3.75 -3.49 -12.87
N GLY A 134 -3.35 -2.37 -12.26
CA GLY A 134 -2.76 -1.24 -12.98
C GLY A 134 -1.48 -1.61 -13.73
N ALA A 135 -0.59 -2.36 -13.08
CA ALA A 135 0.63 -2.85 -13.70
C ALA A 135 0.34 -3.83 -14.84
N TYR A 136 -0.57 -4.78 -14.63
CA TYR A 136 -0.96 -5.75 -15.67
C TYR A 136 -1.62 -5.08 -16.88
N GLY A 137 -2.52 -4.12 -16.64
CA GLY A 137 -3.21 -3.38 -17.69
C GLY A 137 -2.31 -2.48 -18.53
N TYR A 138 -1.15 -2.05 -18.01
CA TYR A 138 -0.16 -1.30 -18.79
C TYR A 138 0.82 -2.20 -19.54
N THR A 139 0.91 -3.47 -19.14
CA THR A 139 1.86 -4.42 -19.72
C THR A 139 1.26 -5.21 -20.90
N TRP A 140 -0.07 -5.13 -21.09
CA TRP A 140 -0.81 -5.72 -22.22
C TRP A 140 -1.18 -4.67 -23.27
#